data_AF-A0A4V1BML1-F1
#
_entry.id   AF-A0A4V1BML1-F1
#
_cell.length_a   1.000
_cell.length_b   1.000
_cell.length_c   1.000
_cell.angle_alpha   90.00
_cell.angle_beta   90.00
_cell.angle_gamma   90.00
#
_symmetry.space_group_name_H-M   'P 1'
#
loop_
_entity.id
_entity.type
_entity.pdbx_description
1 polymer ?
#
loop_
_entity_poly.entity_id
_entity_poly.type
_entity_poly.pdbx_seq_one_letter_code
_entity_poly.pdbx_strand_id
1 'polypeptide(L)'
;MTDQTSTNLSVLLRAVSAARSEVEDARRLRAAPGSAPVAAEQRVLLEALEQYAAALSRQGSPMPYRMRDELAMYRAMFSTRRQR
;
A
#
# COMPACT_ATOMS: atom_id res chain seq x y z
N MET A 1 -23.97 7.38 14.81
CA MET A 1 -23.72 6.47 13.65
C MET A 1 -22.29 6.66 13.10
N THR A 2 -21.27 6.74 13.96
CA THR A 2 -19.87 7.07 13.57
C THR A 2 -18.86 5.96 13.87
N ASP A 3 -19.24 4.89 14.58
CA ASP A 3 -18.32 3.82 14.98
C ASP A 3 -17.92 2.86 13.84
N GLN A 4 -18.82 2.57 12.90
CA GLN A 4 -18.55 1.63 11.81
C GLN A 4 -17.44 2.15 10.88
N THR A 5 -17.42 3.46 10.64
CA THR A 5 -16.52 4.09 9.67
C THR A 5 -15.11 4.27 10.22
N SER A 6 -14.98 4.65 11.49
CA SER A 6 -13.70 4.71 12.21
C SER A 6 -13.07 3.32 12.33
N THR A 7 -13.89 2.31 12.62
CA THR A 7 -13.44 0.90 12.65
C THR A 7 -12.89 0.48 11.29
N ASN A 8 -13.57 0.83 10.19
CA ASN A 8 -13.15 0.49 8.83
C ASN A 8 -11.77 1.10 8.47
N LEU A 9 -11.55 2.39 8.77
CA LEU A 9 -10.24 3.01 8.54
C LEU A 9 -9.13 2.40 9.37
N SER A 10 -9.39 2.04 10.62
CA SER A 10 -8.39 1.42 11.49
C SER A 10 -7.96 0.05 10.95
N VAL A 11 -8.89 -0.72 10.39
CA VAL A 11 -8.61 -2.01 9.74
C VAL A 11 -7.75 -1.81 8.49
N LEU A 12 -8.11 -0.86 7.64
CA LEU A 12 -7.35 -0.53 6.43
C LEU A 12 -5.94 -0.04 6.76
N LEU A 13 -5.79 0.77 7.81
CA LEU A 13 -4.48 1.25 8.26
C LEU A 13 -3.60 0.11 8.78
N ARG A 14 -4.19 -0.87 9.48
CA ARG A 14 -3.48 -2.10 9.87
C ARG A 14 -3.04 -2.91 8.65
N ALA A 15 -3.90 -3.04 7.64
CA ALA A 15 -3.57 -3.73 6.40
C ALA A 15 -2.39 -3.06 5.67
N VAL A 16 -2.40 -1.72 5.55
CA VAL A 16 -1.26 -0.96 5.01
C VAL A 16 0.01 -1.22 5.82
N SER A 17 -0.08 -1.24 7.15
CA SER A 17 1.08 -1.46 8.01
C SER A 17 1.65 -2.87 7.88
N ALA A 18 0.78 -3.89 7.78
CA ALA A 18 1.19 -5.27 7.55
C ALA A 18 1.90 -5.43 6.19
N ALA A 19 1.31 -4.88 5.13
CA ALA A 19 1.90 -4.93 3.79
C ALA A 19 3.26 -4.22 3.71
N ARG A 20 3.46 -3.11 4.45
CA ARG A 20 4.79 -2.48 4.56
C ARG A 20 5.81 -3.40 5.21
N SER A 21 5.43 -4.07 6.31
CA SER A 21 6.31 -5.03 6.98
C SER A 21 6.69 -6.18 6.04
N GLU A 22 5.74 -6.73 5.29
CA GLU A 22 6.02 -7.79 4.31
C GLU A 22 6.99 -7.36 3.22
N VAL A 23 6.86 -6.13 2.71
CA VAL A 23 7.81 -5.56 1.74
C VAL A 23 9.21 -5.42 2.35
N GLU A 24 9.31 -4.93 3.58
CA GLU A 24 10.59 -4.76 4.27
C GLU A 24 11.23 -6.11 4.62
N ASP A 25 10.46 -7.10 5.04
CA ASP A 25 10.94 -8.45 5.29
C ASP A 25 11.41 -9.13 4.01
N ALA A 26 10.65 -9.01 2.92
CA ALA A 26 11.07 -9.49 1.60
C ALA A 26 12.35 -8.79 1.12
N ARG A 27 12.51 -7.48 1.37
CA ARG A 27 13.76 -6.74 1.07
C ARG A 27 14.95 -7.23 1.89
N ARG A 28 14.75 -7.53 3.18
CA ARG A 28 15.80 -8.08 4.06
C ARG A 28 16.21 -9.48 3.65
N LEU A 29 15.24 -10.35 3.36
CA LEU A 29 15.48 -11.72 2.88
C LEU A 29 16.19 -11.73 1.51
N ARG A 30 15.98 -10.68 0.70
CA ARG A 30 16.62 -10.47 -0.61
C ARG A 30 18.10 -10.12 -0.60
N ALA A 31 18.75 -9.99 0.56
CA ALA A 31 20.21 -9.82 0.61
C ALA A 31 20.99 -11.00 -0.02
N ALA A 32 20.32 -12.11 -0.34
CA ALA A 32 20.88 -13.27 -1.02
C ALA A 32 20.69 -13.24 -2.57
N PRO A 33 21.70 -13.64 -3.36
CA PRO A 33 21.59 -13.84 -4.81
C PRO A 33 20.53 -14.89 -5.18
N GLY A 34 19.71 -14.62 -6.20
CA GLY A 34 18.70 -15.57 -6.73
C GLY A 34 17.28 -15.46 -6.12
N SER A 35 17.05 -14.51 -5.23
CA SER A 35 15.78 -14.29 -4.57
C SER A 35 14.67 -13.75 -5.50
N ALA A 36 13.43 -14.22 -5.35
CA ALA A 36 12.27 -13.85 -6.17
C ALA A 36 11.91 -12.34 -6.06
N PRO A 37 11.39 -11.68 -7.11
CA PRO A 37 11.04 -10.26 -7.10
C PRO A 37 10.00 -9.89 -6.03
N VAL A 38 10.28 -8.83 -5.25
CA VAL A 38 9.37 -8.23 -4.24
C VAL A 38 8.10 -7.60 -4.86
N ALA A 39 7.87 -7.84 -6.15
CA ALA A 39 6.78 -7.24 -6.90
C ALA A 39 5.41 -7.72 -6.40
N ALA A 40 5.33 -8.89 -5.77
CA ALA A 40 4.09 -9.40 -5.20
C ALA A 40 3.69 -8.60 -3.95
N GLU A 41 4.60 -8.49 -2.98
CA GLU A 41 4.42 -7.77 -1.72
C GLU A 41 4.18 -6.27 -2.00
N GLN A 42 4.91 -5.69 -2.96
CA GLN A 42 4.71 -4.32 -3.38
C GLN A 42 3.34 -4.08 -4.04
N ARG A 43 2.76 -5.08 -4.74
CA ARG A 43 1.39 -5.00 -5.26
C ARG A 43 0.35 -5.06 -4.16
N VAL A 44 0.55 -5.91 -3.16
CA VAL A 44 -0.31 -5.99 -1.98
C VAL A 44 -0.31 -4.65 -1.24
N LEU A 45 0.86 -4.03 -1.07
CA LEU A 45 0.96 -2.71 -0.46
C LEU A 45 0.26 -1.62 -1.30
N LEU A 46 0.40 -1.64 -2.63
CA LEU A 46 -0.34 -0.74 -3.51
C LEU A 46 -1.85 -0.88 -3.31
N GLU A 47 -2.38 -2.11 -3.33
CA GLU A 47 -3.81 -2.36 -3.15
C GLU A 47 -4.31 -1.85 -1.79
N ALA A 48 -3.58 -2.11 -0.71
CA ALA A 48 -3.93 -1.62 0.62
C ALA A 48 -3.96 -0.07 0.69
N LEU A 49 -2.99 0.60 0.06
CA LEU A 49 -2.95 2.06 -0.02
C LEU A 49 -4.13 2.62 -0.81
N GLU A 50 -4.54 1.96 -1.90
CA GLU A 50 -5.69 2.37 -2.72
C GLU A 50 -7.01 2.20 -1.97
N GLN A 51 -7.19 1.09 -1.26
CA GLN A 51 -8.37 0.86 -0.42
C GLN A 51 -8.47 1.90 0.70
N TYR A 52 -7.36 2.22 1.37
CA TYR A 52 -7.31 3.25 2.40
C TYR A 52 -7.61 4.64 1.82
N ALA A 53 -7.02 5.00 0.67
CA ALA A 53 -7.28 6.26 0.00
C ALA A 53 -8.76 6.41 -0.43
N ALA A 54 -9.36 5.34 -0.95
CA ALA A 54 -10.78 5.32 -1.31
C ALA A 54 -11.67 5.51 -0.08
N ALA A 55 -11.34 4.89 1.05
CA ALA A 55 -12.08 5.06 2.30
C ALA A 55 -11.99 6.49 2.85
N LEU A 56 -10.80 7.11 2.81
CA LEU A 56 -10.62 8.51 3.20
C LEU A 56 -11.40 9.46 2.29
N SER A 57 -11.36 9.23 0.97
CA SER A 57 -12.11 10.04 0.00
C SER A 57 -13.62 9.98 0.23
N ARG A 58 -14.17 8.80 0.58
CA ARG A 58 -15.59 8.64 0.92
C ARG A 58 -15.99 9.39 2.19
N GLN A 59 -15.04 9.64 3.08
CA GLN A 59 -15.26 10.42 4.30
C GLN A 59 -14.99 11.92 4.12
N GLY A 60 -14.52 12.36 2.95
CA GLY A 60 -14.08 13.74 2.74
C GLY A 60 -12.79 14.10 3.49
N SER A 61 -12.05 13.10 3.99
CA SER A 61 -10.82 13.29 4.74
C SER A 61 -9.61 13.31 3.80
N PRO A 62 -8.68 14.26 3.95
CA PRO A 62 -7.48 14.30 3.13
C PRO A 62 -6.52 13.16 3.49
N MET A 63 -5.86 12.60 2.48
CA MET A 63 -4.80 11.61 2.68
C MET A 63 -3.53 12.27 3.27
N PRO A 64 -2.91 11.66 4.30
CA PRO A 64 -1.62 12.12 4.82
C PRO A 64 -0.56 12.18 3.71
N TYR A 65 0.24 13.25 3.70
CA TYR A 65 1.22 13.54 2.65
C TYR A 65 2.14 12.36 2.32
N ARG A 66 2.75 11.75 3.36
CA ARG A 66 3.65 10.60 3.18
C ARG A 66 2.99 9.42 2.48
N MET A 67 1.73 9.12 2.80
CA MET A 67 1.02 8.00 2.18
C MET A 67 0.62 8.32 0.74
N ARG A 68 0.32 9.58 0.44
CA ARG A 68 0.03 10.04 -0.92
C ARG A 68 1.24 9.86 -1.83
N ASP A 69 2.42 10.26 -1.37
CA ASP A 69 3.68 10.10 -2.10
C ASP A 69 4.01 8.63 -2.33
N GLU A 70 3.87 7.80 -1.28
CA GLU A 70 4.06 6.35 -1.37
C GLU A 70 3.11 5.70 -2.38
N LEU A 71 1.83 6.07 -2.36
CA LEU A 71 0.84 5.59 -3.32
C LEU A 71 1.21 6.02 -4.76
N ALA A 72 1.61 7.28 -4.96
CA ALA A 72 2.03 7.77 -6.27
C ALA A 72 3.25 7.01 -6.80
N MET A 73 4.24 6.74 -5.95
CA MET A 73 5.43 5.96 -6.29
C MET A 73 5.05 4.54 -6.75
N TYR A 74 4.23 3.82 -5.99
CA TYR A 74 3.83 2.46 -6.36
C TYR A 74 2.95 2.42 -7.62
N ARG A 75 2.06 3.39 -7.80
CA ARG A 75 1.30 3.52 -9.05
C ARG A 75 2.21 3.71 -10.25
N ALA A 76 3.19 4.61 -10.16
CA ALA A 76 4.16 4.81 -11.24
C ALA A 76 4.89 3.49 -11.55
N MET A 77 5.43 2.83 -10.53
CA MET A 77 6.16 1.56 -10.64
C MET A 77 5.38 0.46 -11.37
N PHE A 78 4.07 0.33 -11.13
CA PHE A 78 3.24 -0.70 -11.74
C PHE A 78 2.50 -0.26 -13.02
N SER A 79 2.34 1.04 -13.24
CA SER A 79 1.74 1.59 -14.47
C SER A 79 2.65 1.45 -15.70
N THR A 80 3.98 1.44 -15.50
CA THR A 80 4.98 1.38 -16.59
C THR A 80 5.10 0.02 -17.28
N ARG A 81 4.15 -0.91 -17.08
CA ARG A 81 4.13 -2.24 -17.73
C ARG A 81 3.16 -2.36 -18.91
N ARG A 82 2.95 -1.27 -19.64
CA ARG A 82 2.10 -1.23 -20.84
C ARG A 82 2.79 -0.41 -21.93
N GLN A 83 3.79 -1.01 -22.58
CA GLN A 83 4.28 -0.71 -23.95
C GLN A 83 5.61 -1.42 -24.18
N ARG A 84 5.57 -2.69 -24.58
CA ARG A 84 6.48 -3.30 -25.55
C ARG A 84 5.72 -4.38 -26.29
#